data_AF-A0A2N1IHK8-F1
#
_entry.id   AF-A0A2N1IHK8-F1
#
_cell.length_a   1.000
_cell.length_b   1.000
_cell.length_c   1.000
_cell.angle_alpha   90.00
_cell.angle_beta   90.00
_cell.angle_gamma   90.00
#
_symmetry.space_group_name_H-M   'P 1'
#
loop_
_entity.id
_entity.type
_entity.pdbx_description
1 polymer ?
#
loop_
_entity_poly.entity_id
_entity_poly.type
_entity_poly.pdbx_seq_one_letter_code
_entity_poly.pdbx_strand_id
1 'polypeptide(L)'
;MELLCPAGNLPALKTAIDNGADAVYIGLKDDTNARHFAGLNFNDGKLAKAADYVHQRGKKLHVAINTFAHAGGEERWQKAVDNAVAIGTDALIIADLGVLDYAATKYPDVERHVSVQASTTNLEAIKFFKNNFDVQRVVLPRVLSVQQVRQLAKTSPVPLEVFAFGSLCIMAEGRCYLSSYMTGESPNTVGACSPAKYVRWQETDKGLESRLNGVLIDRYQADENAGYPTLCKGRFEVDNNVYHALEEPTSLNTLELIPDLIAMGIVSVKIEGRQRSPAYVEQVAKTWRMALDRYQHNPENFAVEGAWMNTLANLSEGSQTTLGAYHRKWQ
;
A
#
# COMPACT_ATOMS: atom_id res chain seq x y z
N MET A 1 -3.90 16.83 7.73
CA MET A 1 -3.90 15.50 7.07
C MET A 1 -2.46 15.03 7.00
N GLU A 2 -2.19 13.85 7.53
CA GLU A 2 -0.88 13.19 7.55
C GLU A 2 -0.54 12.66 6.14
N LEU A 3 0.69 12.89 5.68
CA LEU A 3 1.25 12.20 4.51
C LEU A 3 2.05 10.98 4.95
N LEU A 4 1.51 9.78 4.71
CA LEU A 4 2.13 8.50 5.05
C LEU A 4 2.85 7.90 3.84
N CYS A 5 4.19 7.91 3.85
CA CYS A 5 5.02 7.46 2.74
C CYS A 5 5.62 6.04 2.94
N PRO A 6 5.78 5.25 1.87
CA PRO A 6 6.36 3.92 1.94
C PRO A 6 7.89 3.99 2.02
N ALA A 7 8.49 3.06 2.75
CA ALA A 7 9.93 2.83 2.68
C ALA A 7 10.28 1.34 2.77
N GLY A 8 10.91 0.80 1.72
CA GLY A 8 11.43 -0.56 1.70
C GLY A 8 12.86 -0.68 2.21
N ASN A 9 13.56 0.43 2.45
CA ASN A 9 14.93 0.45 2.98
C ASN A 9 15.26 1.80 3.62
N LEU A 10 16.38 1.86 4.33
CA LEU A 10 16.80 3.08 5.05
C LEU A 10 17.00 4.30 4.13
N PRO A 11 17.62 4.20 2.94
CA PRO A 11 17.67 5.31 2.00
C PRO A 11 16.28 5.86 1.63
N ALA A 12 15.34 5.00 1.23
CA ALA A 12 13.98 5.42 0.90
C ALA A 12 13.26 6.07 2.09
N LEU A 13 13.48 5.55 3.31
CA LEU A 13 12.95 6.14 4.53
C LEU A 13 13.46 7.57 4.75
N LYS A 14 14.78 7.77 4.63
CA LYS A 14 15.39 9.09 4.79
C LYS A 14 14.85 10.06 3.75
N THR A 15 14.81 9.61 2.50
CA THR A 15 14.26 10.37 1.38
C THR A 15 12.81 10.78 1.61
N ALA A 16 11.94 9.87 2.06
CA ALA A 16 10.54 10.20 2.35
C ALA A 16 10.42 11.31 3.40
N ILE A 17 11.13 11.16 4.52
CA ILE A 17 11.08 12.09 5.64
C ILE A 17 11.66 13.47 5.25
N ASP A 18 12.82 13.50 4.61
CA ASP A 18 13.48 14.74 4.19
C ASP A 18 12.69 15.48 3.09
N ASN A 19 11.75 14.81 2.42
CA ASN A 19 10.85 15.39 1.40
C ASN A 19 9.40 15.58 1.87
N GLY A 20 9.19 15.62 3.19
CA GLY A 20 7.93 16.13 3.76
C GLY A 20 6.90 15.07 4.13
N ALA A 21 7.28 13.78 4.19
CA ALA A 21 6.43 12.79 4.85
C ALA A 21 6.25 13.13 6.34
N ASP A 22 5.01 13.02 6.84
CA ASP A 22 4.70 13.17 8.26
C ASP A 22 4.92 11.87 9.03
N ALA A 23 4.70 10.77 8.33
CA ALA A 23 4.95 9.42 8.80
C ALA A 23 5.53 8.57 7.68
N VAL A 24 6.29 7.55 8.04
CA VAL A 24 6.76 6.51 7.12
C VAL A 24 6.30 5.16 7.59
N TYR A 25 5.93 4.28 6.66
CA TYR A 25 5.64 2.88 6.98
C TYR A 25 6.62 1.92 6.31
N ILE A 26 7.10 0.96 7.11
CA ILE A 26 8.08 -0.05 6.71
C ILE A 26 7.50 -1.46 6.84
N GLY A 27 8.26 -2.44 6.35
CA GLY A 27 8.03 -3.86 6.60
C GLY A 27 9.27 -4.51 7.20
N LEU A 28 9.07 -5.64 7.89
CA LEU A 28 10.15 -6.49 8.38
C LEU A 28 10.67 -7.39 7.26
N LYS A 29 11.92 -7.83 7.35
CA LYS A 29 12.56 -8.70 6.35
C LYS A 29 12.10 -10.17 6.51
N ASP A 30 10.80 -10.37 6.45
CA ASP A 30 10.10 -11.65 6.51
C ASP A 30 8.72 -11.54 5.85
N ASP A 31 7.95 -12.62 5.94
CA ASP A 31 6.62 -12.82 5.36
C ASP A 31 5.48 -12.25 6.21
N THR A 32 5.77 -11.55 7.32
CA THR A 32 4.73 -10.96 8.18
C THR A 32 4.09 -9.71 7.58
N ASN A 33 4.56 -9.27 6.42
CA ASN A 33 4.05 -8.10 5.72
C ASN A 33 3.99 -8.29 4.21
N ALA A 34 3.04 -7.59 3.59
CA ALA A 34 2.95 -7.53 2.13
C ALA A 34 4.18 -6.84 1.51
N ARG A 35 4.42 -7.03 0.22
CA ARG A 35 5.63 -6.55 -0.47
C ARG A 35 6.93 -7.15 0.08
N HIS A 36 6.87 -8.39 0.56
CA HIS A 36 8.05 -9.16 0.94
C HIS A 36 8.80 -9.60 -0.33
N PHE A 37 9.85 -8.84 -0.68
CA PHE A 37 10.70 -9.09 -1.83
C PHE A 37 12.17 -9.15 -1.39
N ALA A 38 12.97 -9.94 -2.10
CA ALA A 38 14.40 -10.06 -1.81
C ALA A 38 15.11 -8.69 -1.87
N GLY A 39 15.96 -8.40 -0.88
CA GLY A 39 16.73 -7.15 -0.81
C GLY A 39 15.98 -5.95 -0.25
N LEU A 40 14.67 -6.09 0.00
CA LEU A 40 13.85 -5.07 0.65
C LEU A 40 13.63 -5.41 2.12
N ASN A 41 13.04 -4.45 2.83
CA ASN A 41 12.68 -4.48 4.24
C ASN A 41 13.86 -4.45 5.22
N PHE A 42 13.52 -4.18 6.48
CA PHE A 42 14.48 -3.88 7.52
C PHE A 42 14.79 -5.12 8.37
N ASN A 43 16.04 -5.22 8.81
CA ASN A 43 16.49 -6.17 9.83
C ASN A 43 16.81 -5.41 11.13
N ASP A 44 17.01 -6.14 12.23
CA ASP A 44 17.12 -5.61 13.59
C ASP A 44 18.08 -4.41 13.70
N GLY A 45 19.30 -4.53 13.17
CA GLY A 45 20.29 -3.45 13.23
C GLY A 45 19.94 -2.20 12.40
N LYS A 46 19.11 -2.32 11.36
CA LYS A 46 18.62 -1.17 10.57
C LYS A 46 17.34 -0.57 11.13
N LEU A 47 16.55 -1.33 11.88
CA LEU A 47 15.29 -0.89 12.47
C LEU A 47 15.50 0.20 13.53
N ALA A 48 16.43 0.01 14.47
CA ALA A 48 16.74 1.02 15.48
C ALA A 48 17.18 2.36 14.85
N LYS A 49 18.08 2.28 13.85
CA LYS A 49 18.52 3.47 13.08
C LYS A 49 17.39 4.16 12.33
N ALA A 50 16.38 3.41 11.90
CA ALA A 50 15.21 3.96 11.24
C ALA A 50 14.34 4.74 12.24
N ALA A 51 14.02 4.15 13.39
CA ALA A 51 13.27 4.80 14.45
C ALA A 51 13.97 6.08 14.93
N ASP A 52 15.26 5.98 15.28
CA ASP A 52 16.08 7.13 15.71
C ASP A 52 16.01 8.29 14.71
N TYR A 53 16.20 7.99 13.42
CA TYR A 53 16.23 9.00 12.37
C TYR A 53 14.88 9.70 12.20
N VAL A 54 13.78 8.93 12.28
CA VAL A 54 12.40 9.41 12.15
C VAL A 54 12.00 10.28 13.34
N HIS A 55 12.26 9.80 14.56
CA HIS A 55 11.92 10.51 15.80
C HIS A 55 12.77 11.76 16.03
N GLN A 56 14.06 11.76 15.64
CA GLN A 56 14.90 12.96 15.66
C GLN A 56 14.34 14.12 14.82
N ARG A 57 13.45 13.83 13.87
CA ARG A 57 12.77 14.82 13.02
C ARG A 57 11.33 15.08 13.45
N GLY A 58 10.91 14.55 14.60
CA GLY A 58 9.54 14.68 15.12
C GLY A 58 8.49 14.04 14.21
N LYS A 59 8.87 13.02 13.43
CA LYS A 59 7.98 12.28 12.53
C LYS A 59 7.67 10.90 13.10
N LYS A 60 6.72 10.19 12.49
CA LYS A 60 6.25 8.88 12.98
C LYS A 60 6.73 7.69 12.14
N LEU A 61 7.05 6.59 12.81
CA LEU A 61 7.40 5.32 12.21
C LEU A 61 6.27 4.31 12.41
N HIS A 62 5.67 3.86 11.32
CA HIS A 62 4.68 2.79 11.33
C HIS A 62 5.32 1.48 10.82
N VAL A 63 4.96 0.35 11.42
CA VAL A 63 5.40 -0.98 10.96
C VAL A 63 4.21 -1.78 10.49
N ALA A 64 4.26 -2.27 9.25
CA ALA A 64 3.25 -3.18 8.76
C ALA A 64 3.57 -4.62 9.15
N ILE A 65 2.60 -5.27 9.76
CA ILE A 65 2.58 -6.70 10.11
C ILE A 65 1.22 -7.23 9.63
N ASN A 66 1.03 -7.15 8.31
CA ASN A 66 -0.27 -7.13 7.70
C ASN A 66 -0.59 -8.31 6.78
N THR A 67 0.17 -9.39 6.86
CA THR A 67 -0.22 -10.72 6.33
C THR A 67 -0.88 -11.56 7.43
N PHE A 68 -1.39 -12.73 7.06
CA PHE A 68 -2.15 -13.62 7.94
C PHE A 68 -1.29 -14.79 8.39
N ALA A 69 -1.36 -15.10 9.69
CA ALA A 69 -0.61 -16.20 10.27
C ALA A 69 -1.17 -17.54 9.77
N HIS A 70 -0.28 -18.49 9.49
CA HIS A 70 -0.68 -19.88 9.30
C HIS A 70 -0.96 -20.53 10.65
N ALA A 71 -1.90 -21.49 10.67
CA ALA A 71 -2.18 -22.29 11.87
C ALA A 71 -0.89 -22.95 12.41
N GLY A 72 -0.59 -22.71 13.69
CA GLY A 72 0.63 -23.17 14.36
C GLY A 72 1.89 -22.32 14.08
N GLY A 73 1.77 -21.24 13.31
CA GLY A 73 2.85 -20.29 12.97
C GLY A 73 2.70 -18.91 13.59
N GLU A 74 1.76 -18.72 14.51
CA GLU A 74 1.34 -17.43 15.08
C GLU A 74 2.48 -16.74 15.85
N GLU A 75 3.36 -17.52 16.50
CA GLU A 75 4.51 -17.02 17.26
C GLU A 75 5.41 -16.11 16.42
N ARG A 76 5.49 -16.34 15.11
CA ARG A 76 6.27 -15.50 14.20
C ARG A 76 5.71 -14.08 14.09
N TRP A 77 4.40 -13.94 13.94
CA TRP A 77 3.74 -12.64 13.89
C TRP A 77 3.76 -11.95 15.26
N GLN A 78 3.64 -12.72 16.34
CA GLN A 78 3.80 -12.21 17.70
C GLN A 78 5.20 -11.62 17.93
N LYS A 79 6.26 -12.33 17.50
CA LYS A 79 7.65 -11.82 17.53
C LYS A 79 7.83 -10.58 16.66
N ALA A 80 7.18 -10.51 15.50
CA ALA A 80 7.19 -9.31 14.67
C ALA A 80 6.59 -8.11 15.41
N VAL A 81 5.47 -8.30 16.12
CA VAL A 81 4.86 -7.27 16.98
C VAL A 81 5.83 -6.86 18.09
N ASP A 82 6.37 -7.83 18.81
CA ASP A 82 7.33 -7.59 19.90
C ASP A 82 8.53 -6.77 19.42
N ASN A 83 9.11 -7.15 18.27
CA ASN A 83 10.25 -6.46 17.67
C ASN A 83 9.89 -5.03 17.23
N ALA A 84 8.73 -4.84 16.61
CA ALA A 84 8.26 -3.52 16.18
C ALA A 84 8.02 -2.57 17.37
N VAL A 85 7.47 -3.09 18.48
CA VAL A 85 7.29 -2.31 19.70
C VAL A 85 8.64 -2.02 20.36
N ALA A 86 9.55 -2.99 20.43
CA ALA A 86 10.86 -2.83 21.06
C ALA A 86 11.73 -1.75 20.41
N ILE A 87 11.56 -1.52 19.10
CA ILE A 87 12.27 -0.44 18.37
C ILE A 87 11.58 0.92 18.48
N GLY A 88 10.44 1.01 19.19
CA GLY A 88 9.68 2.24 19.37
C GLY A 88 8.81 2.62 18.17
N THR A 89 8.18 1.67 17.47
CA THR A 89 7.19 2.05 16.45
C THR A 89 6.05 2.87 17.05
N ASP A 90 5.60 3.89 16.31
CA ASP A 90 4.47 4.72 16.71
C ASP A 90 3.12 4.05 16.42
N ALA A 91 3.04 3.24 15.34
CA ALA A 91 1.82 2.50 15.01
C ALA A 91 2.10 1.16 14.29
N LEU A 92 1.30 0.15 14.64
CA LEU A 92 1.27 -1.14 13.96
C LEU A 92 0.14 -1.18 12.94
N ILE A 93 0.42 -1.60 11.70
CA ILE A 93 -0.60 -1.79 10.66
C ILE A 93 -0.85 -3.30 10.51
N ILE A 94 -1.98 -3.80 11.01
CA ILE A 94 -2.25 -5.24 11.18
C ILE A 94 -3.58 -5.63 10.50
N ALA A 95 -3.64 -6.83 9.92
CA ALA A 95 -4.87 -7.37 9.30
C ALA A 95 -5.45 -8.57 10.06
N ASP A 96 -4.58 -9.44 10.57
CA ASP A 96 -4.96 -10.69 11.23
C ASP A 96 -5.58 -10.43 12.62
N LEU A 97 -6.68 -11.12 12.92
CA LEU A 97 -7.43 -10.96 14.17
C LEU A 97 -6.64 -11.44 15.39
N GLY A 98 -5.91 -12.56 15.28
CA GLY A 98 -5.11 -13.10 16.38
C GLY A 98 -3.89 -12.22 16.66
N VAL A 99 -3.31 -11.62 15.62
CA VAL A 99 -2.21 -10.66 15.78
C VAL A 99 -2.70 -9.34 16.38
N LEU A 100 -3.89 -8.86 15.99
CA LEU A 100 -4.54 -7.69 16.61
C LEU A 100 -4.83 -7.93 18.09
N ASP A 101 -5.41 -9.08 18.44
CA ASP A 101 -5.70 -9.49 19.81
C ASP A 101 -4.44 -9.52 20.69
N TYR A 102 -3.38 -10.14 20.16
CA TYR A 102 -2.08 -10.20 20.83
C TYR A 102 -1.50 -8.80 21.07
N ALA A 103 -1.50 -7.95 20.04
CA ALA A 103 -0.97 -6.59 20.14
C ALA A 103 -1.79 -5.73 21.13
N ALA A 104 -3.12 -5.84 21.11
CA ALA A 104 -4.01 -5.11 22.02
C ALA A 104 -3.84 -5.58 23.48
N THR A 105 -3.64 -6.88 23.71
CA THR A 105 -3.50 -7.45 25.05
C THR A 105 -2.13 -7.18 25.65
N LYS A 106 -1.05 -7.40 24.90
CA LYS A 106 0.32 -7.30 25.40
C LYS A 106 0.85 -5.86 25.41
N TYR A 107 0.43 -5.05 24.44
CA TYR A 107 0.92 -3.68 24.24
C TYR A 107 -0.26 -2.71 24.10
N PRO A 108 -1.09 -2.52 25.14
CA PRO A 108 -2.31 -1.71 25.03
C PRO A 108 -2.03 -0.28 24.55
N ASP A 109 -0.87 0.28 24.91
CA ASP A 109 -0.48 1.67 24.62
C ASP A 109 0.04 1.90 23.18
N VAL A 110 0.38 0.84 22.41
CA VAL A 110 0.85 1.03 21.02
C VAL A 110 -0.34 1.34 20.09
N GLU A 111 -0.21 2.32 19.20
CA GLU A 111 -1.27 2.62 18.25
C GLU A 111 -1.44 1.44 17.26
N ARG A 112 -2.68 1.04 16.99
CA ARG A 112 -3.04 -0.06 16.09
C ARG A 112 -3.93 0.45 14.97
N HIS A 113 -3.50 0.23 13.74
CA HIS A 113 -4.23 0.55 12.53
C HIS A 113 -4.69 -0.74 11.86
N VAL A 114 -5.96 -0.79 11.46
CA VAL A 114 -6.47 -1.90 10.65
C VAL A 114 -5.94 -1.74 9.23
N SER A 115 -5.16 -2.72 8.80
CA SER A 115 -4.63 -2.77 7.45
C SER A 115 -5.74 -2.95 6.42
N VAL A 116 -5.51 -2.40 5.24
CA VAL A 116 -6.38 -2.59 4.09
C VAL A 116 -6.58 -4.07 3.72
N GLN A 117 -5.65 -4.96 4.09
CA GLN A 117 -5.80 -6.40 3.87
C GLN A 117 -6.98 -7.02 4.65
N ALA A 118 -7.48 -6.36 5.69
CA ALA A 118 -8.69 -6.80 6.39
C ALA A 118 -9.98 -6.54 5.58
N SER A 119 -9.92 -5.80 4.46
CA SER A 119 -11.08 -5.47 3.61
C SER A 119 -12.24 -4.81 4.38
N THR A 120 -11.92 -3.88 5.30
CA THR A 120 -12.89 -3.16 6.12
C THR A 120 -13.71 -2.17 5.29
N THR A 121 -14.90 -2.57 4.86
CA THR A 121 -15.73 -1.84 3.87
C THR A 121 -17.02 -1.23 4.42
N ASN A 122 -17.35 -1.49 5.69
CA ASN A 122 -18.61 -1.03 6.29
C ASN A 122 -18.42 -0.65 7.77
N LEU A 123 -19.41 0.08 8.31
CA LEU A 123 -19.37 0.62 9.66
C LEU A 123 -19.30 -0.46 10.74
N GLU A 124 -20.00 -1.58 10.58
CA GLU A 124 -20.04 -2.64 11.58
C GLU A 124 -18.68 -3.35 11.70
N ALA A 125 -17.97 -3.53 10.58
CA ALA A 125 -16.59 -4.01 10.60
C ALA A 125 -15.67 -3.02 11.34
N ILE A 126 -15.81 -1.71 11.12
CA ILE A 126 -15.03 -0.69 11.83
C ILE A 126 -15.28 -0.76 13.35
N LYS A 127 -16.56 -0.81 13.76
CA LYS A 127 -16.95 -0.94 15.16
C LYS A 127 -16.41 -2.23 15.78
N PHE A 128 -16.44 -3.33 15.03
CA PHE A 128 -15.88 -4.60 15.50
C PHE A 128 -14.40 -4.46 15.84
N PHE A 129 -13.59 -3.88 14.95
CA PHE A 129 -12.17 -3.67 15.23
C PHE A 129 -11.95 -2.72 16.42
N LYS A 130 -12.72 -1.64 16.53
CA LYS A 130 -12.64 -0.71 17.66
C LYS A 130 -12.99 -1.39 18.97
N ASN A 131 -14.10 -2.11 19.04
CA ASN A 131 -14.60 -2.67 20.29
C ASN A 131 -13.77 -3.84 20.82
N ASN A 132 -13.15 -4.62 19.93
CA ASN A 132 -12.41 -5.82 20.34
C ASN A 132 -10.90 -5.60 20.48
N PHE A 133 -10.30 -4.65 19.74
CA PHE A 133 -8.85 -4.46 19.71
C PHE A 133 -8.40 -3.03 19.99
N ASP A 134 -9.35 -2.15 20.33
CA ASP A 134 -9.13 -0.72 20.55
C ASP A 134 -8.25 -0.10 19.46
N VAL A 135 -8.61 -0.32 18.19
CA VAL A 135 -7.86 0.28 17.07
C VAL A 135 -8.08 1.79 17.03
N GLN A 136 -7.05 2.53 16.61
CA GLN A 136 -7.09 4.00 16.51
C GLN A 136 -7.28 4.47 15.07
N ARG A 137 -7.14 3.60 14.08
CA ARG A 137 -7.31 3.97 12.67
C ARG A 137 -7.73 2.77 11.81
N VAL A 138 -8.47 3.04 10.75
CA VAL A 138 -8.76 2.05 9.70
C VAL A 138 -8.29 2.56 8.35
N VAL A 139 -7.47 1.76 7.67
CA VAL A 139 -7.10 1.99 6.27
C VAL A 139 -8.18 1.42 5.37
N LEU A 140 -8.96 2.29 4.74
CA LEU A 140 -10.07 1.88 3.88
C LEU A 140 -9.56 1.28 2.55
N PRO A 141 -10.27 0.28 2.02
CA PRO A 141 -9.90 -0.31 0.75
C PRO A 141 -10.36 0.53 -0.45
N ARG A 142 -9.58 0.46 -1.54
CA ARG A 142 -9.76 1.18 -2.80
C ARG A 142 -10.90 0.64 -3.69
N VAL A 143 -11.82 -0.11 -3.10
CA VAL A 143 -13.02 -0.65 -3.77
C VAL A 143 -14.28 0.19 -3.48
N LEU A 144 -14.16 1.14 -2.55
CA LEU A 144 -15.24 2.06 -2.15
C LEU A 144 -15.25 3.31 -3.04
N SER A 145 -16.45 3.80 -3.35
CA SER A 145 -16.62 5.11 -3.98
C SER A 145 -16.37 6.25 -2.99
N VAL A 146 -16.10 7.46 -3.52
CA VAL A 146 -15.92 8.67 -2.66
C VAL A 146 -17.15 8.92 -1.81
N GLN A 147 -18.35 8.65 -2.34
CA GLN A 147 -19.60 8.78 -1.59
C GLN A 147 -19.69 7.77 -0.43
N GLN A 148 -19.28 6.53 -0.66
CA GLN A 148 -19.21 5.50 0.40
C GLN A 148 -18.17 5.88 1.46
N VAL A 149 -16.99 6.35 1.06
CA VAL A 149 -15.98 6.88 2.00
C VAL A 149 -16.54 8.03 2.82
N ARG A 150 -17.22 9.00 2.19
CA ARG A 150 -17.88 10.13 2.86
C ARG A 150 -18.91 9.66 3.90
N GLN A 151 -19.70 8.63 3.57
CA GLN A 151 -20.71 8.09 4.49
C GLN A 151 -20.09 7.38 5.69
N LEU A 152 -19.01 6.61 5.48
CA LEU A 152 -18.26 5.98 6.56
C LEU A 152 -17.59 7.04 7.44
N ALA A 153 -16.95 8.04 6.85
CA ALA A 153 -16.24 9.10 7.58
C ALA A 153 -17.16 9.87 8.55
N LYS A 154 -18.43 10.10 8.18
CA LYS A 154 -19.42 10.74 9.04
C LYS A 154 -19.78 9.95 10.32
N THR A 155 -19.66 8.64 10.28
CA THR A 155 -20.21 7.74 11.32
C THR A 155 -19.17 6.86 11.99
N SER A 156 -17.95 6.82 11.45
CA SER A 156 -16.87 5.99 11.93
C SER A 156 -16.50 6.36 13.37
N PRO A 157 -16.41 5.39 14.30
CA PRO A 157 -15.95 5.64 15.67
C PRO A 157 -14.43 5.88 15.76
N VAL A 158 -13.70 5.72 14.64
CA VAL A 158 -12.24 5.90 14.56
C VAL A 158 -11.85 6.68 13.32
N PRO A 159 -10.73 7.40 13.36
CA PRO A 159 -10.13 8.03 12.18
C PRO A 159 -9.94 7.08 10.99
N LEU A 160 -10.13 7.61 9.79
CA LEU A 160 -10.00 6.87 8.53
C LEU A 160 -8.78 7.34 7.74
N GLU A 161 -8.11 6.39 7.11
CA GLU A 161 -6.99 6.59 6.19
C GLU A 161 -7.36 6.02 4.81
N VAL A 162 -6.92 6.70 3.76
CA VAL A 162 -7.15 6.27 2.38
C VAL A 162 -5.85 6.25 1.59
N PHE A 163 -5.80 5.45 0.53
CA PHE A 163 -4.69 5.52 -0.41
C PHE A 163 -4.80 6.76 -1.31
N ALA A 164 -3.66 7.41 -1.51
CA ALA A 164 -3.53 8.62 -2.32
C ALA A 164 -2.93 8.34 -3.70
N PHE A 165 -1.87 7.52 -3.75
CA PHE A 165 -1.16 7.25 -4.99
C PHE A 165 -0.51 5.86 -5.01
N GLY A 166 -0.36 5.30 -6.21
CA GLY A 166 0.41 4.09 -6.50
C GLY A 166 -0.43 2.97 -7.12
N SER A 167 0.22 1.84 -7.44
CA SER A 167 -0.39 0.70 -8.15
C SER A 167 -1.77 0.32 -7.61
N LEU A 168 -2.78 0.28 -8.48
CA LEU A 168 -4.12 -0.18 -8.11
C LEU A 168 -4.15 -1.71 -7.98
N CYS A 169 -4.85 -2.20 -6.97
CA CYS A 169 -5.22 -3.60 -6.80
C CYS A 169 -6.68 -3.75 -7.22
N ILE A 170 -7.00 -4.76 -8.04
CA ILE A 170 -8.37 -5.00 -8.49
C ILE A 170 -9.15 -5.98 -7.62
N MET A 171 -8.44 -6.82 -6.88
CA MET A 171 -9.07 -7.74 -5.95
C MET A 171 -9.46 -6.99 -4.69
N ALA A 172 -10.57 -7.40 -4.05
CA ALA A 172 -10.90 -6.96 -2.70
C ALA A 172 -9.64 -7.12 -1.82
N GLU A 173 -9.09 -5.99 -1.37
CA GLU A 173 -7.70 -5.91 -0.91
C GLU A 173 -7.45 -6.87 0.26
N GLY A 174 -6.46 -7.75 0.11
CA GLY A 174 -6.22 -8.85 1.05
C GLY A 174 -7.05 -10.11 0.82
N ARG A 175 -7.74 -10.27 -0.32
CA ARG A 175 -8.51 -11.47 -0.69
C ARG A 175 -8.14 -12.03 -2.07
N CYS A 176 -6.89 -11.88 -2.48
CA CYS A 176 -6.43 -12.34 -3.79
C CYS A 176 -6.06 -13.84 -3.78
N TYR A 177 -6.66 -14.62 -4.68
CA TYR A 177 -6.37 -16.04 -4.87
C TYR A 177 -5.58 -16.35 -6.15
N LEU A 178 -5.32 -15.36 -7.01
CA LEU A 178 -4.65 -15.58 -8.30
C LEU A 178 -3.23 -16.15 -8.13
N SER A 179 -2.48 -15.64 -7.16
CA SER A 179 -1.14 -16.17 -6.88
C SER A 179 -1.21 -17.60 -6.34
N SER A 180 -2.17 -17.90 -5.44
CA SER A 180 -2.34 -19.26 -4.93
C SER A 180 -2.67 -20.23 -6.05
N TYR A 181 -3.55 -19.83 -6.96
CA TYR A 181 -3.89 -20.64 -8.14
C TYR A 181 -2.67 -20.88 -9.04
N MET A 182 -1.91 -19.84 -9.36
CA MET A 182 -0.79 -19.97 -10.30
C MET A 182 0.49 -20.54 -9.69
N THR A 183 0.76 -20.35 -8.41
CA THR A 183 2.07 -20.65 -7.78
C THR A 183 1.99 -21.58 -6.58
N GLY A 184 0.80 -21.82 -6.04
CA GLY A 184 0.61 -22.48 -4.74
C GLY A 184 0.84 -21.56 -3.54
N GLU A 185 1.29 -20.31 -3.74
CA GLU A 185 1.59 -19.37 -2.66
C GLU A 185 0.61 -18.19 -2.62
N SER A 186 0.03 -17.94 -1.44
CA SER A 186 -0.91 -16.85 -1.22
C SER A 186 -0.17 -15.53 -0.92
N PRO A 187 -0.51 -14.42 -1.58
CA PRO A 187 0.14 -13.13 -1.31
C PRO A 187 -0.19 -12.63 0.10
N ASN A 188 -1.29 -13.14 0.66
CA ASN A 188 -1.76 -12.84 2.01
C ASN A 188 -0.94 -13.54 3.09
N THR A 189 -0.11 -14.53 2.74
CA THR A 189 0.72 -15.25 3.71
C THR A 189 2.21 -15.16 3.39
N VAL A 190 2.59 -15.16 2.11
CA VAL A 190 4.01 -15.01 1.70
C VAL A 190 4.41 -13.57 1.37
N GLY A 191 3.44 -12.66 1.31
CA GLY A 191 3.66 -11.23 1.14
C GLY A 191 3.97 -10.78 -0.30
N ALA A 192 3.86 -11.63 -1.32
CA ALA A 192 4.13 -11.25 -2.71
C ALA A 192 3.04 -11.75 -3.68
N CYS A 193 2.56 -10.88 -4.57
CA CYS A 193 1.61 -11.25 -5.62
C CYS A 193 2.23 -12.22 -6.63
N SER A 194 3.50 -12.05 -6.95
CA SER A 194 4.23 -12.93 -7.86
C SER A 194 5.56 -13.22 -7.18
N PRO A 195 5.72 -14.32 -6.43
CA PRO A 195 6.96 -14.59 -5.73
C PRO A 195 8.12 -14.79 -6.70
N ALA A 196 9.24 -14.11 -6.46
CA ALA A 196 10.36 -14.02 -7.42
C ALA A 196 10.91 -15.38 -7.88
N LYS A 197 10.84 -16.41 -7.02
CA LYS A 197 11.29 -17.78 -7.35
C LYS A 197 10.50 -18.42 -8.51
N TYR A 198 9.26 -17.99 -8.76
CA TYR A 198 8.42 -18.45 -9.87
C TYR A 198 8.50 -17.57 -11.11
N VAL A 199 9.13 -16.40 -11.01
CA VAL A 199 9.24 -15.44 -12.13
C VAL A 199 10.34 -15.88 -13.08
N ARG A 200 10.03 -15.90 -14.38
CA ARG A 200 11.00 -16.14 -15.46
C ARG A 200 10.82 -15.11 -16.56
N TRP A 201 11.95 -14.70 -17.12
CA TRP A 201 12.04 -13.83 -18.28
C TRP A 201 12.68 -14.63 -19.40
N GLN A 202 12.05 -14.68 -20.57
CA GLN A 202 12.49 -15.51 -21.69
C GLN A 202 12.44 -14.71 -22.98
N GLU A 203 13.59 -14.55 -23.61
CA GLU A 203 13.65 -14.01 -24.98
C GLU A 203 13.16 -15.08 -25.96
N THR A 204 12.26 -14.68 -26.86
CA THR A 204 11.68 -15.55 -27.88
C THR A 204 11.63 -14.80 -29.21
N ASP A 205 11.40 -15.51 -30.32
CA ASP A 205 11.23 -14.90 -31.64
C ASP A 205 10.05 -13.91 -31.72
N LYS A 206 9.14 -13.94 -30.73
CA LYS A 206 7.96 -13.07 -30.65
C LYS A 206 8.16 -11.85 -29.73
N GLY A 207 9.31 -11.76 -29.05
CA GLY A 207 9.62 -10.75 -28.04
C GLY A 207 9.93 -11.34 -26.66
N LEU A 208 10.12 -10.46 -25.68
CA LEU A 208 10.44 -10.81 -24.30
C LEU A 208 9.19 -11.29 -23.57
N GLU A 209 9.16 -12.56 -23.18
CA GLU A 209 8.07 -13.12 -22.38
C GLU A 209 8.37 -13.00 -20.88
N SER A 210 7.37 -12.51 -20.13
CA SER A 210 7.33 -12.63 -18.68
C SER A 210 6.41 -13.78 -18.29
N ARG A 211 6.94 -14.68 -17.45
CA ARG A 211 6.25 -15.90 -17.04
C ARG A 211 6.23 -16.02 -15.53
N LEU A 212 5.14 -16.60 -15.02
CA LEU A 212 4.97 -16.93 -13.61
C LEU A 212 4.58 -18.40 -13.48
N ASN A 213 5.44 -19.19 -12.83
CA ASN A 213 5.26 -20.64 -12.70
C ASN A 213 4.96 -21.34 -14.05
N GLY A 214 5.67 -20.93 -15.11
CA GLY A 214 5.49 -21.45 -16.47
C GLY A 214 4.32 -20.84 -17.24
N VAL A 215 3.40 -20.11 -16.61
CA VAL A 215 2.28 -19.43 -17.29
C VAL A 215 2.76 -18.14 -17.93
N LEU A 216 2.37 -17.88 -19.19
CA LEU A 216 2.63 -16.60 -19.87
C LEU A 216 1.77 -15.50 -19.24
N ILE A 217 2.41 -14.47 -18.70
CA ILE A 217 1.74 -13.31 -18.11
C ILE A 217 1.69 -12.18 -19.13
N ASP A 218 2.80 -11.95 -19.83
CA ASP A 218 2.90 -10.86 -20.79
C ASP A 218 4.02 -11.13 -21.81
N ARG A 219 3.93 -10.52 -22.99
CA ARG A 219 4.96 -10.53 -24.02
C ARG A 219 5.22 -9.11 -24.54
N TYR A 220 6.44 -8.63 -24.33
CA TYR A 220 6.86 -7.28 -24.65
C TYR A 220 7.58 -7.21 -26.00
N GLN A 221 7.30 -6.14 -26.75
CA GLN A 221 8.09 -5.76 -27.93
C GLN A 221 9.37 -5.02 -27.51
N ALA A 222 10.31 -4.85 -28.44
CA ALA A 222 11.63 -4.27 -28.14
C ALA A 222 11.60 -2.83 -27.61
N ASP A 223 10.53 -2.08 -27.93
CA ASP A 223 10.29 -0.71 -27.50
C ASP A 223 9.35 -0.59 -26.28
N GLU A 224 8.83 -1.72 -25.78
CA GLU A 224 7.97 -1.75 -24.60
C GLU A 224 8.79 -1.93 -23.32
N ASN A 225 8.41 -1.19 -22.26
CA ASN A 225 8.97 -1.41 -20.94
C ASN A 225 8.34 -2.63 -20.28
N ALA A 226 9.17 -3.63 -19.99
CA ALA A 226 8.75 -4.84 -19.30
C ALA A 226 8.43 -4.56 -17.81
N GLY A 227 7.17 -4.79 -17.42
CA GLY A 227 6.72 -4.67 -16.04
C GLY A 227 6.90 -5.96 -15.26
N TYR A 228 7.05 -5.88 -13.93
CA TYR A 228 7.09 -7.08 -13.09
C TYR A 228 5.81 -7.92 -13.31
N PRO A 229 5.90 -9.24 -13.52
CA PRO A 229 4.78 -10.07 -13.98
C PRO A 229 3.71 -10.20 -12.90
N THR A 230 2.81 -9.24 -12.85
CA THR A 230 1.70 -9.18 -11.89
C THR A 230 0.50 -9.85 -12.53
N LEU A 231 0.00 -10.93 -11.91
CA LEU A 231 -1.02 -11.81 -12.47
C LEU A 231 -2.22 -11.09 -13.08
N CYS A 232 -2.75 -10.10 -12.34
CA CYS A 232 -3.95 -9.37 -12.73
C CYS A 232 -3.70 -8.27 -13.76
N LYS A 233 -2.43 -8.05 -14.16
CA LYS A 233 -2.01 -7.00 -15.09
C LYS A 233 -1.41 -7.56 -16.38
N GLY A 234 -1.43 -8.88 -16.55
CA GLY A 234 -0.97 -9.55 -17.76
C GLY A 234 -1.87 -9.29 -18.98
N ARG A 235 -1.35 -9.60 -20.17
CA ARG A 235 -2.13 -9.66 -21.42
C ARG A 235 -2.52 -11.11 -21.69
N PHE A 236 -3.82 -11.37 -21.80
CA PHE A 236 -4.38 -12.71 -21.98
C PHE A 236 -5.20 -12.78 -23.26
N GLU A 237 -5.24 -13.96 -23.88
CA GLU A 237 -6.10 -14.23 -25.03
C GLU A 237 -7.50 -14.62 -24.56
N VAL A 238 -8.50 -13.82 -24.93
CA VAL A 238 -9.93 -14.06 -24.67
C VAL A 238 -10.67 -13.87 -25.99
N ASP A 239 -11.41 -14.89 -26.43
CA ASP A 239 -12.16 -14.88 -27.69
C ASP A 239 -11.33 -14.39 -28.89
N ASN A 240 -10.10 -14.91 -29.03
CA ASN A 240 -9.10 -14.55 -30.06
C ASN A 240 -8.55 -13.11 -29.99
N ASN A 241 -8.76 -12.38 -28.89
CA ASN A 241 -8.21 -11.05 -28.68
C ASN A 241 -7.20 -11.06 -27.53
N VAL A 242 -6.03 -10.46 -27.73
CA VAL A 242 -4.99 -10.33 -26.69
C VAL A 242 -5.02 -8.94 -26.09
N TYR A 243 -5.39 -8.83 -24.83
CA TYR A 243 -5.49 -7.56 -24.10
C TYR A 243 -5.39 -7.78 -22.59
N HIS A 244 -5.36 -6.69 -21.81
CA HIS A 244 -5.42 -6.75 -20.35
C HIS A 244 -6.83 -7.17 -19.88
N ALA A 245 -7.08 -8.48 -19.86
CA ALA A 245 -8.42 -9.03 -19.58
C ALA A 245 -8.93 -8.79 -18.15
N LEU A 246 -8.02 -8.47 -17.21
CA LEU A 246 -8.35 -8.25 -15.80
C LEU A 246 -8.24 -6.77 -15.42
N GLU A 247 -7.05 -6.19 -15.58
CA GLU A 247 -6.79 -4.79 -15.31
C GLU A 247 -5.59 -4.31 -16.10
N GLU A 248 -5.65 -3.10 -16.63
CA GLU A 248 -4.50 -2.46 -17.22
C GLU A 248 -3.47 -2.02 -16.17
N PRO A 249 -2.16 -1.99 -16.49
CA PRO A 249 -1.17 -1.36 -15.63
C PRO A 249 -1.53 0.12 -15.42
N THR A 250 -2.06 0.45 -14.25
CA THR A 250 -2.46 1.80 -13.86
C THR A 250 -2.21 2.05 -12.38
N SER A 251 -2.03 3.33 -12.04
CA SER A 251 -1.88 3.80 -10.67
C SER A 251 -3.10 4.61 -10.22
N LEU A 252 -3.48 4.45 -8.95
CA LEU A 252 -4.37 5.39 -8.29
C LEU A 252 -3.68 6.76 -8.22
N ASN A 253 -4.43 7.84 -8.46
CA ASN A 253 -4.01 9.20 -8.16
C ASN A 253 -5.19 10.04 -7.67
N THR A 254 -5.22 10.37 -6.38
CA THR A 254 -6.31 11.15 -5.77
C THR A 254 -5.91 12.59 -5.46
N LEU A 255 -4.88 13.14 -6.11
CA LEU A 255 -4.37 14.48 -5.81
C LEU A 255 -5.46 15.56 -5.91
N GLU A 256 -6.35 15.42 -6.91
CA GLU A 256 -7.50 16.31 -7.11
C GLU A 256 -8.56 16.19 -6.00
N LEU A 257 -8.59 15.06 -5.28
CA LEU A 257 -9.56 14.82 -4.21
C LEU A 257 -9.12 15.39 -2.85
N ILE A 258 -7.96 16.06 -2.75
CA ILE A 258 -7.47 16.64 -1.48
C ILE A 258 -8.55 17.47 -0.75
N PRO A 259 -9.26 18.43 -1.41
CA PRO A 259 -10.30 19.22 -0.73
C PRO A 259 -11.42 18.35 -0.16
N ASP A 260 -11.87 17.37 -0.94
CA ASP A 260 -12.95 16.46 -0.57
C ASP A 260 -12.55 15.55 0.60
N LEU A 261 -11.35 14.98 0.55
CA LEU A 261 -10.82 14.10 1.59
C LEU A 261 -10.66 14.85 2.92
N ILE A 262 -10.17 16.10 2.88
CA ILE A 262 -10.04 16.94 4.08
C ILE A 262 -11.42 17.30 4.63
N ALA A 263 -12.37 17.71 3.76
CA ALA A 263 -13.73 18.03 4.17
C ALA A 263 -14.48 16.83 4.77
N MET A 264 -14.14 15.61 4.38
CA MET A 264 -14.66 14.37 4.98
C MET A 264 -14.07 14.05 6.34
N GLY A 265 -12.97 14.69 6.74
CA GLY A 265 -12.25 14.35 7.97
C GLY A 265 -11.32 13.15 7.83
N ILE A 266 -10.89 12.80 6.61
CA ILE A 266 -9.85 11.79 6.40
C ILE A 266 -8.54 12.32 7.01
N VAL A 267 -7.96 11.56 7.93
CA VAL A 267 -6.82 12.05 8.73
C VAL A 267 -5.48 11.80 8.08
N SER A 268 -5.38 10.77 7.22
CA SER A 268 -4.13 10.36 6.59
C SER A 268 -4.34 9.92 5.15
N VAL A 269 -3.39 10.28 4.29
CA VAL A 269 -3.27 9.79 2.92
C VAL A 269 -2.02 8.95 2.78
N LYS A 270 -2.20 7.73 2.29
CA LYS A 270 -1.15 6.72 2.18
C LYS A 270 -0.66 6.56 0.75
N ILE A 271 0.64 6.63 0.57
CA ILE A 271 1.30 6.33 -0.69
C ILE A 271 1.67 4.83 -0.73
N GLU A 272 1.33 4.15 -1.82
CA GLU A 272 1.71 2.75 -2.05
C GLU A 272 3.07 2.69 -2.78
N GLY A 273 3.86 1.66 -2.46
CA GLY A 273 5.08 1.34 -3.19
C GLY A 273 6.33 1.14 -2.34
N ARG A 274 6.27 0.35 -1.25
CA ARG A 274 7.47 0.00 -0.44
C ARG A 274 8.61 -0.59 -1.27
N GLN A 275 8.29 -1.27 -2.36
CA GLN A 275 9.24 -1.88 -3.28
C GLN A 275 9.85 -0.90 -4.29
N ARG A 276 9.44 0.37 -4.28
CA ARG A 276 9.91 1.38 -5.24
C ARG A 276 11.26 1.98 -4.81
N SER A 277 11.94 2.60 -5.77
CA SER A 277 13.25 3.21 -5.54
C SER A 277 13.14 4.46 -4.66
N PRO A 278 14.23 4.89 -4.00
CA PRO A 278 14.27 6.17 -3.30
C PRO A 278 13.88 7.35 -4.21
N ALA A 279 14.26 7.34 -5.49
CA ALA A 279 13.89 8.39 -6.44
C ALA A 279 12.38 8.48 -6.72
N TYR A 280 11.67 7.34 -6.72
CA TYR A 280 10.19 7.34 -6.76
C TYR A 280 9.64 7.97 -5.48
N VAL A 281 10.14 7.53 -4.32
CA VAL A 281 9.65 8.00 -3.02
C VAL A 281 9.87 9.51 -2.86
N GLU A 282 11.02 10.02 -3.30
CA GLU A 282 11.34 11.46 -3.33
C GLU A 282 10.28 12.25 -4.10
N GLN A 283 10.07 11.90 -5.37
CA GLN A 283 9.21 12.65 -6.26
C GLN A 283 7.75 12.59 -5.80
N VAL A 284 7.27 11.42 -5.37
CA VAL A 284 5.89 11.30 -4.88
C VAL A 284 5.71 12.06 -3.57
N ALA A 285 6.61 11.89 -2.59
CA ALA A 285 6.51 12.58 -1.30
C ALA A 285 6.53 14.10 -1.47
N LYS A 286 7.48 14.61 -2.26
CA LYS A 286 7.61 16.05 -2.54
C LYS A 286 6.37 16.60 -3.25
N THR A 287 5.87 15.91 -4.27
CA THR A 287 4.69 16.35 -5.04
C THR A 287 3.45 16.40 -4.15
N TRP A 288 3.21 15.35 -3.35
CA TRP A 288 2.08 15.32 -2.43
C TRP A 288 2.21 16.35 -1.32
N ARG A 289 3.41 16.55 -0.77
CA ARG A 289 3.65 17.58 0.24
C ARG A 289 3.35 18.98 -0.31
N MET A 290 3.83 19.30 -1.50
CA MET A 290 3.54 20.57 -2.17
C MET A 290 2.04 20.80 -2.36
N ALA A 291 1.30 19.77 -2.79
CA ALA A 291 -0.15 19.87 -2.96
C ALA A 291 -0.89 20.06 -1.64
N LEU A 292 -0.54 19.29 -0.61
CA LEU A 292 -1.13 19.43 0.73
C LEU A 292 -0.82 20.79 1.36
N ASP A 293 0.41 21.28 1.21
CA ASP A 293 0.81 22.62 1.68
C ASP A 293 0.05 23.71 0.93
N ARG A 294 -0.09 23.59 -0.40
CA ARG A 294 -0.85 24.56 -1.20
C ARG A 294 -2.30 24.63 -0.72
N TYR A 295 -2.94 23.48 -0.50
CA TYR A 295 -4.30 23.45 0.03
C TYR A 295 -4.38 24.08 1.42
N GLN A 296 -3.44 23.76 2.31
CA GLN A 296 -3.41 24.30 3.67
C GLN A 296 -3.26 25.83 3.70
N HIS A 297 -2.48 26.41 2.78
CA HIS A 297 -2.26 27.86 2.73
C HIS A 297 -3.39 28.63 2.02
N ASN A 298 -4.03 28.04 1.01
CA ASN A 298 -5.08 28.71 0.24
C ASN A 298 -6.14 27.69 -0.25
N PRO A 299 -7.05 27.24 0.65
CA PRO A 299 -8.03 26.22 0.32
C PRO A 299 -9.07 26.70 -0.70
N GLU A 300 -9.44 27.98 -0.70
CA GLU A 300 -10.44 28.56 -1.61
C GLU A 300 -9.99 28.59 -3.07
N ASN A 301 -8.68 28.70 -3.31
CA ASN A 301 -8.09 28.73 -4.66
C ASN A 301 -7.19 27.53 -4.92
N PHE A 302 -7.42 26.41 -4.22
CA PHE A 302 -6.66 25.20 -4.47
C PHE A 302 -6.94 24.70 -5.89
N ALA A 303 -5.89 24.60 -6.69
CA ALA A 303 -5.90 23.96 -7.99
C ALA A 303 -4.69 23.06 -8.10
N VAL A 304 -4.89 21.87 -8.68
CA VAL A 304 -3.79 20.95 -8.96
C VAL A 304 -2.95 21.51 -10.10
N GLU A 305 -1.63 21.58 -9.89
CA GLU A 305 -0.71 22.05 -10.91
C GLU A 305 -0.42 20.95 -11.94
N GLY A 306 -0.40 21.31 -13.24
CA GLY A 306 -0.10 20.36 -14.32
C GLY A 306 1.27 19.68 -14.16
N ALA A 307 2.24 20.36 -13.57
CA ALA A 307 3.55 19.79 -13.24
C ALA A 307 3.44 18.60 -12.27
N TRP A 308 2.57 18.69 -11.26
CA TRP A 308 2.34 17.60 -10.31
C TRP A 308 1.73 16.39 -10.98
N MET A 309 0.72 16.60 -11.83
CA MET A 309 0.08 15.52 -12.59
C MET A 309 1.07 14.84 -13.55
N ASN A 310 1.91 15.62 -14.23
CA ASN A 310 2.95 15.07 -15.11
C ASN A 310 3.97 14.24 -14.33
N THR A 311 4.43 14.73 -13.17
CA THR A 311 5.33 13.96 -12.30
C THR A 311 4.70 12.65 -11.86
N LEU A 312 3.45 12.67 -11.37
CA LEU A 312 2.76 11.45 -10.93
C LEU A 312 2.46 10.48 -12.09
N ALA A 313 2.11 10.98 -13.27
CA ALA A 313 1.90 10.16 -14.47
C ALA A 313 3.19 9.41 -14.87
N ASN A 314 4.34 10.09 -14.87
CA ASN A 314 5.64 9.49 -15.18
C ASN A 314 6.08 8.41 -14.16
N LEU A 315 5.55 8.47 -12.94
CA LEU A 315 5.81 7.49 -11.88
C LEU A 315 4.80 6.34 -11.86
N SER A 316 3.76 6.42 -12.69
CA SER A 316 2.65 5.48 -12.68
C SER A 316 2.94 4.23 -13.48
N GLU A 317 2.32 3.13 -13.08
CA GLU A 317 2.36 1.90 -13.88
C GLU A 317 1.63 2.13 -15.20
N GLY A 318 2.21 1.65 -16.30
CA GLY A 318 1.68 1.91 -17.64
C GLY A 318 1.63 3.38 -18.05
N SER A 319 2.30 4.27 -17.31
CA SER A 319 2.28 5.73 -17.53
C SER A 319 0.87 6.36 -17.49
N GLN A 320 -0.07 5.71 -16.80
CA GLN A 320 -1.45 6.17 -16.69
C GLN A 320 -1.96 6.18 -15.26
N THR A 321 -2.88 7.10 -14.96
CA THR A 321 -3.50 7.22 -13.64
C THR A 321 -5.02 7.11 -13.72
N THR A 322 -5.62 6.67 -12.63
CA THR A 322 -7.07 6.57 -12.46
C THR A 322 -7.49 6.99 -11.05
N LEU A 323 -8.75 7.36 -10.90
CA LEU A 323 -9.40 7.47 -9.60
C LEU A 323 -9.89 6.09 -9.10
N GLY A 324 -9.89 5.07 -9.95
CA GLY A 324 -10.39 3.74 -9.62
C GLY A 324 -11.85 3.81 -9.15
N ALA A 325 -12.17 3.09 -8.06
CA ALA A 325 -13.53 3.06 -7.53
C ALA A 325 -14.05 4.42 -7.03
N TYR A 326 -13.17 5.40 -6.79
CA TYR A 326 -13.58 6.75 -6.40
C TYR A 326 -14.42 7.44 -7.49
N HIS A 327 -14.16 7.14 -8.76
CA HIS A 327 -14.90 7.69 -9.88
C HIS A 327 -15.88 6.63 -10.43
N ARG A 328 -17.00 6.43 -9.71
CA ARG A 328 -18.17 5.71 -10.23
C ARG A 328 -19.25 6.73 -10.61
N LYS A 329 -19.26 7.14 -11.88
CA LYS A 329 -20.26 8.09 -12.44
C LYS A 329 -21.69 7.54 -12.49
N TRP A 330 -21.86 6.23 -12.37
CA TRP A 330 -23.16 5.56 -12.39
C TRP A 330 -23.64 5.29 -10.96
N GLN A 331 -23.86 6.34 -10.16
CA GLN A 331 -24.47 6.21 -8.83
C GLN A 331 -25.48 7.32 -8.59
#